data_AF-S9UPD7-F1
#
_entry.id   AF-S9UPD7-F1
#
_cell.length_a   1.000
_cell.length_b   1.000
_cell.length_c   1.000
_cell.angle_alpha   90.00
_cell.angle_beta   90.00
_cell.angle_gamma   90.00
#
_symmetry.space_group_name_H-M   'P 1'
#
loop_
_entity.id
_entity.type
_entity.pdbx_description
1 polymer ?
#
loop_
_entity_poly.entity_id
_entity_poly.type
_entity_poly.pdbx_seq_one_letter_code
_entity_poly.pdbx_strand_id
1 'polypeptide(L)'
;MQWSTCCSLSLFFFSHPTCFTPVSVLLCPSRAPFSPSLSLTPFEESFKMQLFVKTPAGRTVPVHVTGEETVAALKAKADVEGTLVYAGVCLEDSELLSAYALQREATIQAVIPVVGGREKKKKKRTFTKPKKPVHRHKLEKMRALKYFKVTENDDGSYKVERTRKECHHPQCGSGVFMAQHKDREYCGKCHLTYKKEGK
;
A
#
# COMPACT_ATOMS: atom_id res chain seq x y z
N MET A 1 -11.54 -19.46 24.44
CA MET A 1 -10.56 -20.52 24.10
C MET A 1 -9.29 -20.21 24.86
N GLN A 2 -8.88 -21.21 25.62
CA GLN A 2 -7.85 -21.19 26.66
C GLN A 2 -6.47 -21.49 26.04
N TRP A 3 -5.44 -21.19 26.82
CA TRP A 3 -4.02 -21.58 26.72
C TRP A 3 -3.09 -20.53 26.11
N SER A 4 -2.22 -19.88 26.89
CA SER A 4 -1.15 -20.35 27.80
C SER A 4 0.19 -20.51 27.07
N THR A 5 1.06 -19.55 27.39
CA THR A 5 2.53 -19.58 27.51
C THR A 5 3.21 -20.95 27.58
N CYS A 6 4.31 -21.13 26.83
CA CYS A 6 5.55 -21.75 27.34
C CYS A 6 6.73 -21.69 26.34
N CYS A 7 7.93 -21.74 26.93
CA CYS A 7 9.25 -22.17 26.38
C CYS A 7 10.07 -21.16 25.55
N SER A 8 11.40 -21.03 25.71
CA SER A 8 12.37 -21.58 26.69
C SER A 8 13.71 -20.85 26.54
N LEU A 9 14.47 -20.85 27.65
CA LEU A 9 15.88 -20.47 27.86
C LEU A 9 16.90 -21.00 26.84
N SER A 10 17.99 -20.24 26.64
CA SER A 10 19.42 -20.67 26.61
C SER A 10 20.31 -19.42 26.43
N LEU A 11 21.04 -18.88 27.42
CA LEU A 11 22.31 -19.29 28.07
C LEU A 11 23.52 -19.56 27.15
N PHE A 12 24.45 -18.59 27.10
CA PHE A 12 25.91 -18.70 26.84
C PHE A 12 26.54 -17.41 27.40
N PHE A 13 27.12 -17.35 28.61
CA PHE A 13 28.45 -17.79 29.09
C PHE A 13 29.66 -17.21 28.32
N PHE A 14 30.40 -16.31 28.99
CA PHE A 14 31.85 -15.98 28.96
C PHE A 14 32.03 -14.47 29.25
N SER A 15 32.95 -13.93 30.05
CA SER A 15 33.85 -14.36 31.12
C SER A 15 34.37 -13.07 31.77
N HIS A 16 34.53 -13.04 33.09
CA HIS A 16 35.25 -12.01 33.87
C HIS A 16 36.77 -12.10 33.59
N PRO A 17 37.58 -11.02 33.77
CA PRO A 17 38.20 -10.81 35.09
C PRO A 17 38.51 -9.32 35.50
N THR A 18 38.33 -9.04 36.81
CA THR A 18 39.15 -8.25 37.78
C THR A 18 39.70 -6.85 37.37
N CYS A 19 39.71 -5.78 38.20
CA CYS A 19 40.38 -5.59 39.50
C CYS A 19 39.79 -4.32 40.17
N PHE A 20 39.36 -4.33 41.43
CA PHE A 20 40.11 -4.00 42.66
C PHE A 20 40.52 -2.51 42.85
N THR A 21 40.13 -2.01 44.03
CA THR A 21 40.12 -0.66 44.67
C THR A 21 41.53 -0.12 45.01
N PRO A 22 41.80 0.95 45.83
CA PRO A 22 40.93 1.82 46.64
C PRO A 22 41.33 3.33 46.75
N VAL A 23 40.45 4.04 47.48
CA VAL A 23 40.56 5.38 48.09
C VAL A 23 41.87 5.61 48.86
N SER A 24 42.42 6.83 48.80
CA SER A 24 43.14 7.47 49.92
C SER A 24 43.19 8.99 49.78
N VAL A 25 42.78 9.65 50.87
CA VAL A 25 42.82 11.08 51.15
C VAL A 25 44.21 11.41 51.73
N LEU A 26 44.75 12.62 51.52
CA LEU A 26 45.41 13.46 52.56
C LEU A 26 46.13 14.71 51.97
N LEU A 27 45.65 15.88 52.42
CA LEU A 27 46.37 17.07 52.94
C LEU A 27 47.35 17.92 52.08
N CYS A 28 46.95 19.20 51.91
CA CYS A 28 47.70 20.46 51.69
C CYS A 28 48.97 20.66 52.58
N PRO A 29 49.91 21.65 52.39
CA PRO A 29 49.67 23.05 51.93
C PRO A 29 50.80 23.89 51.22
N SER A 30 50.39 25.09 50.74
CA SER A 30 51.12 26.37 50.59
C SER A 30 52.16 26.60 49.46
N ARG A 31 51.91 27.59 48.57
CA ARG A 31 52.38 29.00 48.64
C ARG A 31 52.16 29.72 47.28
N ALA A 32 51.51 30.89 47.32
CA ALA A 32 51.20 31.80 46.21
C ALA A 32 52.47 32.50 45.64
N PRO A 33 52.42 33.50 44.71
CA PRO A 33 51.32 34.07 43.90
C PRO A 33 51.71 34.20 42.40
N PHE A 34 50.84 34.77 41.55
CA PHE A 34 51.13 35.71 40.44
C PHE A 34 50.06 35.62 39.34
N SER A 35 49.06 36.49 39.45
CA SER A 35 48.49 37.19 38.30
C SER A 35 49.35 38.45 38.09
N PRO A 36 49.65 38.91 36.86
CA PRO A 36 48.57 39.41 36.00
C PRO A 36 48.77 39.25 34.48
N SER A 37 47.64 39.28 33.79
CA SER A 37 47.44 39.90 32.47
C SER A 37 48.56 39.77 31.43
N LEU A 38 48.47 38.75 30.60
CA LEU A 38 48.72 38.93 29.17
C LEU A 38 47.57 38.27 28.43
N SER A 39 46.82 39.12 27.74
CA SER A 39 45.76 38.82 26.80
C SER A 39 46.15 37.64 25.91
N LEU A 40 45.59 36.46 26.24
CA LEU A 40 45.41 35.43 25.23
C LEU A 40 44.37 36.00 24.27
N THR A 41 44.85 36.52 23.14
CA THR A 41 44.05 36.51 21.92
C THR A 41 43.46 35.11 21.84
N PRO A 42 42.12 34.94 21.83
CA PRO A 42 41.58 33.65 21.50
C PRO A 42 42.17 33.34 20.14
N PHE A 43 42.96 32.28 20.09
CA PHE A 43 43.17 31.57 18.85
C PHE A 43 41.78 31.03 18.50
N GLU A 44 40.96 31.91 17.91
CA GLU A 44 39.72 31.57 17.22
C GLU A 44 40.16 30.78 15.99
N GLU A 45 40.64 29.58 16.24
CA GLU A 45 40.61 28.52 15.26
C GLU A 45 39.13 28.24 15.05
N SER A 46 38.60 29.00 14.11
CA SER A 46 37.23 28.95 13.62
C SER A 46 36.82 27.48 13.51
N PHE A 47 35.96 27.01 14.43
CA PHE A 47 35.34 25.68 14.38
C PHE A 47 34.37 25.64 13.19
N LYS A 48 34.93 25.75 11.98
CA LYS A 48 34.24 25.62 10.71
C LYS A 48 34.08 24.12 10.46
N MET A 49 32.92 23.62 10.81
CA MET A 49 32.51 22.29 10.38
C MET A 49 32.04 22.34 8.92
N GLN A 50 32.31 21.25 8.18
CA GLN A 50 31.81 21.06 6.84
C GLN A 50 30.51 20.26 6.90
N LEU A 51 29.48 20.73 6.21
CA LEU A 51 28.17 20.11 6.10
C LEU A 51 27.84 19.85 4.62
N PHE A 52 26.99 18.85 4.36
CA PHE A 52 26.54 18.52 3.02
C PHE A 52 25.03 18.73 2.90
N VAL A 53 24.61 19.68 2.06
CA VAL A 53 23.19 19.92 1.79
C VAL A 53 22.80 19.21 0.50
N LYS A 54 21.87 18.25 0.59
CA LYS A 54 21.27 17.56 -0.55
C LYS A 54 20.10 18.39 -1.07
N THR A 55 20.23 18.90 -2.27
CA THR A 55 19.16 19.59 -3.00
C THR A 55 18.07 18.59 -3.43
N PRO A 56 16.82 19.06 -3.64
CA PRO A 56 15.75 18.22 -4.18
C PRO A 56 16.06 17.69 -5.59
N ALA A 57 16.97 18.33 -6.33
CA ALA A 57 17.48 17.87 -7.62
C ALA A 57 18.55 16.75 -7.50
N GLY A 58 18.87 16.30 -6.29
CA GLY A 58 19.85 15.23 -6.04
C GLY A 58 21.31 15.69 -6.07
N ARG A 59 21.59 16.99 -6.21
CA ARG A 59 22.95 17.54 -6.10
C ARG A 59 23.32 17.78 -4.65
N THR A 60 24.58 17.53 -4.29
CA THR A 60 25.11 17.75 -2.94
C THR A 60 26.04 18.97 -2.92
N VAL A 61 25.69 19.99 -2.13
CA VAL A 61 26.48 21.22 -1.98
C VAL A 61 27.23 21.17 -0.64
N PRO A 62 28.58 21.25 -0.63
CA PRO A 62 29.35 21.38 0.60
C PRO A 62 29.29 22.82 1.13
N VAL A 63 29.03 22.99 2.44
CA VAL A 63 28.94 24.30 3.09
C VAL A 63 29.81 24.32 4.35
N HIS A 64 30.58 25.39 4.54
CA HIS A 64 31.40 25.62 5.73
C HIS A 64 30.71 26.58 6.69
N VAL A 65 30.60 26.16 7.95
CA VAL A 65 29.69 26.77 8.92
C VAL A 65 30.26 26.62 10.31
N THR A 66 30.04 27.59 11.19
CA THR A 66 30.27 27.43 12.64
C THR A 66 28.98 26.99 13.34
N GLY A 67 29.10 26.26 14.45
CA GLY A 67 27.94 25.74 15.21
C GLY A 67 27.05 26.81 15.85
N GLU A 68 27.49 28.08 15.82
CA GLU A 68 26.78 29.25 16.35
C GLU A 68 25.91 29.95 15.29
N GLU A 69 26.00 29.54 14.02
CA GLU A 69 25.14 30.09 12.97
C GLU A 69 23.71 29.57 13.08
N THR A 70 22.76 30.33 12.53
CA THR A 70 21.35 29.93 12.42
C THR A 70 21.12 29.04 11.21
N VAL A 71 20.03 28.27 11.25
CA VAL A 71 19.57 27.47 10.11
C VAL A 71 19.27 28.34 8.88
N ALA A 72 18.80 29.57 9.07
CA ALA A 72 18.58 30.53 7.98
C ALA A 72 19.89 30.89 7.23
N ALA A 73 21.01 31.05 7.95
CA ALA A 73 22.31 31.33 7.34
C ALA A 73 22.82 30.14 6.49
N LEU A 74 22.55 28.90 6.92
CA LEU A 74 22.83 27.71 6.11
C LEU A 74 22.05 27.69 4.80
N LYS A 75 20.75 27.97 4.87
CA LYS A 75 19.88 27.99 3.69
C LYS A 75 20.37 29.03 2.68
N ALA A 76 20.74 30.21 3.16
CA ALA A 76 21.30 31.28 2.32
C ALA A 76 22.63 30.86 1.66
N LYS A 77 23.53 30.19 2.39
CA LYS A 77 24.82 29.72 1.85
C LYS A 77 24.68 28.56 0.85
N ALA A 78 23.67 27.71 1.03
CA ALA A 78 23.42 26.58 0.16
C ALA A 78 22.57 26.92 -1.07
N ASP A 79 22.00 28.14 -1.13
CA ASP A 79 21.06 28.59 -2.18
C ASP A 79 19.96 27.57 -2.47
N VAL A 80 19.41 27.00 -1.39
CA VAL A 80 18.34 25.99 -1.47
C VAL A 80 17.02 26.56 -0.96
N GLU A 81 15.99 26.37 -1.76
CA GLU A 81 14.61 26.62 -1.37
C GLU A 81 14.04 25.38 -0.66
N GLY A 82 13.36 25.58 0.47
CA GLY A 82 12.66 24.52 1.22
C GLY A 82 13.00 24.41 2.70
N THR A 83 12.43 23.39 3.34
CA THR A 83 12.68 23.05 4.74
C THR A 83 13.87 22.09 4.82
N LEU A 84 14.82 22.37 5.70
CA LEU A 84 15.96 21.49 5.93
C LEU A 84 15.56 20.37 6.90
N VAL A 85 15.93 19.14 6.59
CA VAL A 85 15.61 17.95 7.39
C VAL A 85 16.89 17.20 7.73
N TYR A 86 17.07 16.91 9.01
CA TYR A 86 18.18 16.11 9.54
C TYR A 86 17.65 15.04 10.49
N ALA A 87 18.07 13.79 10.31
CA ALA A 87 17.62 12.64 11.11
C ALA A 87 16.08 12.49 11.24
N GLY A 88 15.32 12.99 10.27
CA GLY A 88 13.85 12.99 10.29
C GLY A 88 13.20 14.16 11.03
N VAL A 89 14.00 15.08 11.59
CA VAL A 89 13.53 16.31 12.24
C VAL A 89 13.65 17.49 11.26
N CYS A 90 12.58 18.27 11.13
CA CYS A 90 12.58 19.51 10.36
C CYS A 90 13.24 20.62 11.18
N LEU A 91 14.25 21.27 10.60
CA LEU A 91 14.96 22.38 11.23
C LEU A 91 14.18 23.68 11.04
N GLU A 92 13.98 24.41 12.13
CA GLU A 92 13.36 25.75 12.13
C GLU A 92 14.39 26.84 11.84
N ASP A 93 13.98 27.90 11.13
CA ASP A 93 14.88 28.96 10.66
C ASP A 93 15.48 29.82 11.79
N SER A 94 14.79 29.89 12.93
CA SER A 94 15.19 30.68 14.11
C SER A 94 16.14 29.96 15.05
N GLU A 95 16.40 28.67 14.85
CA GLU A 95 17.22 27.88 15.76
C GLU A 95 18.69 27.82 15.33
N LEU A 96 19.55 27.56 16.32
CA LEU A 96 20.99 27.39 16.14
C LEU A 96 21.32 25.96 15.74
N LEU A 97 22.39 25.79 14.97
CA LEU A 97 22.84 24.47 14.52
C LEU A 97 23.37 23.57 15.65
N SER A 98 23.88 24.20 16.72
CA SER A 98 24.31 23.52 17.94
C SER A 98 23.17 22.80 18.66
N ALA A 99 21.93 23.29 18.57
CA ALA A 99 20.77 22.67 19.20
C ALA A 99 20.45 21.27 18.64
N TYR A 100 20.76 21.06 17.36
CA TYR A 100 20.51 19.81 16.65
C TYR A 100 21.71 18.84 16.68
N ALA A 101 22.78 19.18 17.41
CA ALA A 101 23.98 18.38 17.56
C ALA A 101 24.52 17.85 16.21
N LEU A 102 24.57 18.72 15.20
CA LEU A 102 25.07 18.35 13.88
C LEU A 102 26.52 17.90 13.96
N GLN A 103 26.79 16.71 13.41
CA GLN A 103 28.15 16.19 13.33
C GLN A 103 28.90 16.84 12.16
N ARG A 104 30.23 16.81 12.25
CA ARG A 104 31.09 17.09 11.09
C ARG A 104 30.72 16.12 9.97
N GLU A 105 30.57 16.65 8.76
CA GLU A 105 30.21 15.89 7.55
C GLU A 105 28.77 15.35 7.54
N ALA A 106 27.88 15.88 8.39
CA ALA A 106 26.47 15.53 8.37
C ALA A 106 25.80 15.93 7.03
N THR A 107 24.93 15.04 6.52
CA THR A 107 24.12 15.30 5.33
C THR A 107 22.71 15.77 5.70
N ILE A 108 22.36 16.99 5.31
CA ILE A 108 21.04 17.60 5.49
C ILE A 108 20.27 17.52 4.18
N GLN A 109 18.98 17.21 4.24
CA GLN A 109 18.12 17.14 3.05
C GLN A 109 17.25 18.39 2.95
N ALA A 110 17.31 19.09 1.81
CA ALA A 110 16.37 20.16 1.50
C ALA A 110 15.10 19.55 0.89
N VAL A 111 13.98 19.70 1.59
CA VAL A 111 12.67 19.22 1.17
C VAL A 111 11.79 20.41 0.81
N ILE A 112 11.44 20.53 -0.46
CA ILE A 112 10.41 21.46 -0.90
C ILE A 112 9.06 20.77 -0.71
N PRO A 113 8.10 21.36 0.03
CA PRO A 113 6.73 20.86 0.05
C PRO A 113 6.14 21.04 -1.34
N VAL A 114 6.24 19.99 -2.16
CA VAL A 114 5.55 19.97 -3.45
C VAL A 114 4.05 19.93 -3.15
N VAL A 115 3.31 20.89 -3.71
CA VAL A 115 1.86 20.73 -3.81
C VAL A 115 1.65 19.56 -4.74
N GLY A 116 1.49 18.37 -4.16
CA GLY A 116 1.30 17.14 -4.91
C GLY A 116 0.27 17.42 -6.00
N GLY A 117 0.70 17.25 -7.26
CA GLY A 117 -0.19 17.38 -8.39
C GLY A 117 -1.42 16.57 -8.02
N ARG A 118 -2.58 17.24 -7.96
CA ARG A 118 -3.86 16.58 -7.83
C ARG A 118 -4.01 15.77 -9.11
N GLU A 119 -3.29 14.65 -9.23
CA GLU A 119 -3.71 13.55 -10.05
C GLU A 119 -5.12 13.34 -9.57
N LYS A 120 -6.07 13.71 -10.43
CA LYS A 120 -7.48 13.69 -10.15
C LYS A 120 -7.75 12.24 -9.79
N LYS A 121 -7.64 11.88 -8.49
CA LYS A 121 -7.97 10.56 -7.95
C LYS A 121 -9.31 10.31 -8.57
N LYS A 122 -9.38 9.39 -9.56
CA LYS A 122 -10.56 9.22 -10.40
C LYS A 122 -11.72 9.18 -9.44
N LYS A 123 -12.54 10.24 -9.43
CA LYS A 123 -13.58 10.42 -8.42
C LYS A 123 -14.36 9.12 -8.45
N LYS A 124 -14.33 8.35 -7.35
CA LYS A 124 -14.94 7.02 -7.32
C LYS A 124 -16.36 7.24 -7.80
N ARG A 125 -16.71 6.67 -8.96
CA ARG A 125 -18.02 6.93 -9.54
C ARG A 125 -19.02 6.29 -8.59
N THR A 126 -19.69 7.11 -7.79
CA THR A 126 -20.82 6.71 -6.99
C THR A 126 -21.90 6.30 -7.97
N PHE A 127 -22.04 4.99 -8.20
CA PHE A 127 -23.01 4.45 -9.13
C PHE A 127 -24.39 4.58 -8.47
N THR A 128 -25.10 5.65 -8.83
CA THR A 128 -26.41 6.01 -8.26
C THR A 128 -27.52 5.06 -8.67
N LYS A 129 -27.32 4.31 -9.76
CA LYS A 129 -28.30 3.33 -10.24
C LYS A 129 -28.05 1.99 -9.54
N PRO A 130 -29.07 1.22 -9.17
CA PRO A 130 -28.86 -0.14 -8.69
C PRO A 130 -28.21 -0.98 -9.80
N LYS A 131 -27.31 -1.89 -9.42
CA LYS A 131 -26.70 -2.83 -10.36
C LYS A 131 -27.80 -3.66 -11.02
N LYS A 132 -27.82 -3.70 -12.35
CA LYS A 132 -28.78 -4.50 -13.12
C LYS A 132 -28.80 -5.94 -12.57
N PRO A 133 -29.95 -6.46 -12.12
CA PRO A 133 -30.01 -7.84 -11.64
C PRO A 133 -29.64 -8.78 -12.79
N VAL A 134 -28.76 -9.74 -12.50
CA VAL A 134 -28.35 -10.75 -13.47
C VAL A 134 -29.54 -11.68 -13.72
N HIS A 135 -29.84 -11.96 -14.99
CA HIS A 135 -30.89 -12.91 -15.33
C HIS A 135 -30.53 -14.29 -14.74
N ARG A 136 -31.44 -14.89 -13.98
CA ARG A 136 -31.31 -16.26 -13.47
C ARG A 136 -32.32 -17.13 -14.21
N HIS A 137 -31.86 -18.23 -14.78
CA HIS A 137 -32.76 -19.21 -15.39
C HIS A 137 -33.65 -19.83 -14.30
N LYS A 138 -34.96 -19.78 -14.50
CA LYS A 138 -35.93 -20.39 -13.59
C LYS A 138 -36.05 -21.88 -13.93
N LEU A 139 -35.92 -22.74 -12.91
CA LEU A 139 -36.18 -24.16 -13.03
C LEU A 139 -37.69 -24.40 -12.97
N GLU A 140 -38.28 -24.80 -14.09
CA GLU A 140 -39.66 -25.28 -14.12
C GLU A 140 -39.66 -26.78 -13.86
N LYS A 141 -40.18 -27.18 -12.69
CA LYS A 141 -40.36 -28.60 -12.37
C LYS A 141 -41.30 -29.25 -13.39
N MET A 142 -40.98 -30.47 -13.81
CA MET A 142 -41.77 -31.27 -14.77
C MET A 142 -41.99 -30.59 -16.14
N ARG A 143 -41.02 -29.80 -16.63
CA ARG A 143 -41.13 -29.10 -17.92
C ARG A 143 -41.41 -30.03 -19.10
N ALA A 144 -40.90 -31.26 -19.08
CA ALA A 144 -41.08 -32.23 -20.16
C ALA A 144 -42.53 -32.70 -20.30
N LEU A 145 -43.28 -32.80 -19.20
CA LEU A 145 -44.67 -33.29 -19.23
C LEU A 145 -45.62 -32.31 -19.93
N LYS A 146 -45.27 -31.01 -19.97
CA LYS A 146 -46.07 -29.98 -20.66
C LYS A 146 -46.20 -30.20 -22.17
N TYR A 147 -45.37 -31.08 -22.75
CA TYR A 147 -45.38 -31.34 -24.20
C TYR A 147 -46.29 -32.49 -24.60
N PHE A 148 -46.84 -33.23 -23.64
CA PHE A 148 -47.76 -34.33 -23.88
C PHE A 148 -49.18 -33.90 -23.49
N LYS A 149 -50.13 -34.14 -24.39
CA LYS A 149 -51.56 -34.04 -24.12
C LYS A 149 -52.12 -35.45 -24.15
N VAL A 150 -52.80 -35.85 -23.08
CA VAL A 150 -53.47 -37.14 -23.01
C VAL A 150 -54.96 -36.87 -23.18
N THR A 151 -55.57 -37.46 -24.20
CA THR A 151 -57.02 -37.42 -24.41
C THR A 151 -57.58 -38.81 -24.19
N GLU A 152 -58.64 -38.88 -23.38
CA GLU A 152 -59.44 -40.09 -23.19
C GLU A 152 -60.44 -40.17 -24.35
N ASN A 153 -60.44 -41.28 -25.09
CA ASN A 153 -61.45 -41.54 -26.10
C ASN A 153 -62.54 -42.43 -25.50
N ASP A 154 -63.77 -42.33 -26.02
CA ASP A 154 -64.95 -43.04 -25.51
C ASP A 154 -64.81 -44.58 -25.52
N ASP A 155 -63.90 -45.12 -26.33
CA ASP A 155 -63.56 -46.55 -26.39
C ASP A 155 -62.66 -47.04 -25.22
N GLY A 156 -62.40 -46.18 -24.22
CA GLY A 156 -61.52 -46.49 -23.09
C GLY A 156 -60.02 -46.48 -23.44
N SER A 157 -59.65 -45.97 -24.61
CA SER A 157 -58.25 -45.86 -25.06
C SER A 157 -57.68 -44.45 -24.80
N TYR A 158 -56.48 -44.38 -24.22
CA TYR A 158 -55.76 -43.13 -23.99
C TYR A 158 -54.87 -42.80 -25.19
N LYS A 159 -55.13 -41.69 -25.88
CA LYS A 159 -54.29 -41.20 -26.96
C LYS A 159 -53.36 -40.11 -26.44
N VAL A 160 -52.05 -40.31 -26.62
CA VAL A 160 -51.04 -39.33 -26.24
C VAL A 160 -50.60 -38.54 -27.46
N GLU A 161 -50.98 -37.26 -27.49
CA GLU A 161 -50.60 -36.32 -28.54
C GLU A 161 -49.40 -35.47 -28.10
N ARG A 162 -48.40 -35.35 -28.99
CA ARG A 162 -47.21 -34.52 -28.76
C ARG A 162 -47.44 -33.12 -29.32
N THR A 163 -47.22 -32.10 -28.49
CA THR A 163 -47.43 -30.69 -28.88
C THR A 163 -46.30 -30.14 -29.76
N ARG A 164 -45.10 -30.74 -29.71
CA ARG A 164 -43.91 -30.30 -30.44
C ARG A 164 -43.32 -31.43 -31.28
N LYS A 165 -42.65 -31.06 -32.36
CA LYS A 165 -41.96 -31.99 -33.26
C LYS A 165 -40.68 -32.53 -32.62
N GLU A 166 -40.39 -33.80 -32.91
CA GLU A 166 -39.15 -34.47 -32.52
C GLU A 166 -38.03 -34.13 -33.51
N CYS A 167 -36.78 -34.20 -33.06
CA CYS A 167 -35.64 -34.01 -33.94
C CYS A 167 -35.32 -35.30 -34.72
N HIS A 168 -35.14 -35.21 -36.04
CA HIS A 168 -34.80 -36.35 -36.90
C HIS A 168 -33.32 -36.76 -36.90
N HIS A 169 -32.46 -36.05 -36.17
CA HIS A 169 -31.02 -36.33 -36.20
C HIS A 169 -30.69 -37.60 -35.40
N PRO A 170 -29.93 -38.57 -35.92
CA PRO A 170 -29.60 -39.83 -35.21
C PRO A 170 -28.92 -39.62 -33.84
N GLN A 171 -28.23 -38.50 -33.63
CA GLN A 171 -27.64 -38.18 -32.32
C GLN A 171 -28.68 -37.69 -31.29
N CYS A 172 -29.88 -37.32 -31.74
CA CYS A 172 -31.00 -36.90 -30.91
C CYS A 172 -32.10 -37.97 -30.98
N GLY A 173 -32.08 -38.90 -30.03
CA GLY A 173 -33.10 -39.95 -29.94
C GLY A 173 -34.53 -39.42 -29.70
N SER A 174 -35.48 -40.35 -29.74
CA SER A 174 -36.91 -40.12 -29.46
C SER A 174 -37.09 -39.57 -28.04
N GLY A 175 -37.38 -38.28 -27.92
CA GLY A 175 -37.50 -37.57 -26.63
C GLY A 175 -36.91 -36.15 -26.62
N VAL A 176 -36.13 -35.77 -27.65
CA VAL A 176 -35.66 -34.39 -27.83
C VAL A 176 -36.66 -33.61 -28.69
N PHE A 177 -37.43 -32.73 -28.05
CA PHE A 177 -38.38 -31.85 -28.73
C PHE A 177 -37.73 -30.55 -29.22
N MET A 178 -38.06 -30.13 -30.43
CA MET A 178 -37.57 -28.87 -30.99
C MET A 178 -38.27 -27.67 -30.34
N ALA A 179 -37.49 -26.63 -30.03
CA ALA A 179 -38.00 -25.36 -29.52
C ALA A 179 -38.67 -24.58 -30.65
N GLN A 180 -39.93 -24.20 -30.45
CA GLN A 180 -40.66 -23.36 -31.39
C GLN A 180 -40.35 -21.90 -31.11
N HIS A 181 -39.60 -21.27 -32.00
CA HIS A 181 -39.51 -19.82 -32.11
C HIS A 181 -40.54 -19.31 -33.14
N LYS A 182 -40.63 -17.98 -33.30
CA LYS A 182 -41.57 -17.36 -34.23
C LYS A 182 -41.37 -17.88 -35.65
N ASP A 183 -40.13 -17.83 -36.16
CA ASP A 183 -39.84 -18.13 -37.57
C ASP A 183 -39.06 -19.44 -37.78
N ARG A 184 -38.74 -20.14 -36.69
CA ARG A 184 -37.86 -21.32 -36.75
C ARG A 184 -38.17 -22.35 -35.67
N GLU A 185 -37.83 -23.60 -35.96
CA GLU A 185 -37.78 -24.71 -35.02
C GLU A 185 -36.31 -25.03 -34.76
N TYR A 186 -35.90 -25.03 -33.48
CA TYR A 186 -34.51 -25.18 -33.09
C TYR A 186 -34.30 -26.35 -32.14
N CYS A 187 -33.33 -27.20 -32.46
CA CYS A 187 -32.91 -28.32 -31.62
C CYS A 187 -31.83 -27.85 -30.64
N GLY A 188 -32.11 -27.83 -29.34
CA GLY A 188 -31.12 -27.41 -28.34
C GLY A 188 -29.96 -28.39 -28.11
N LYS A 189 -30.08 -29.65 -28.58
CA LYS A 189 -29.09 -30.71 -28.38
C LYS A 189 -28.13 -30.84 -29.57
N CYS A 190 -28.66 -30.74 -30.78
CA CYS A 190 -27.94 -30.90 -32.05
C CYS A 190 -27.72 -29.59 -32.80
N HIS A 191 -28.24 -28.48 -32.29
CA HIS A 191 -28.13 -27.15 -32.90
C HIS A 191 -28.75 -27.02 -34.31
N LEU A 192 -29.54 -28.00 -34.75
CA LEU A 192 -30.28 -27.94 -36.02
C LEU A 192 -31.37 -26.89 -35.97
N THR A 193 -31.52 -26.18 -37.08
CA THR A 193 -32.55 -25.14 -37.26
C THR A 193 -33.35 -25.45 -38.52
N TYR A 194 -34.65 -25.67 -38.37
CA TYR A 194 -35.59 -25.66 -39.50
C TYR A 194 -36.30 -24.31 -39.56
N LYS A 195 -36.38 -23.72 -40.74
CA LYS A 195 -37.22 -22.53 -40.94
C LYS A 195 -38.67 -23.01 -41.01
N LYS A 196 -39.56 -22.33 -40.28
CA LYS A 196 -41.00 -22.55 -40.49
C LYS A 196 -41.37 -21.77 -41.73
N GLU A 197 -41.89 -22.44 -42.74
CA GLU A 197 -42.60 -21.76 -43.80
C GLU A 197 -43.86 -21.18 -43.16
N GLY A 198 -43.88 -19.85 -43.03
CA GLY A 198 -45.00 -19.13 -42.44
C GLY A 198 -46.27 -19.48 -43.22
N LYS A 199 -47.31 -19.85 -42.49
CA LYS A 199 -48.65 -20.01 -43.04
C LYS A 199 -49.37 -18.67 -42.95
#